data_AF-A0A8T8DXY1-F1
#
_entry.id   AF-A0A8T8DXY1-F1
#
_cell.length_a   1.000
_cell.length_b   1.000
_cell.length_c   1.000
_cell.angle_alpha   90.00
_cell.angle_beta   90.00
_cell.angle_gamma   90.00
#
_symmetry.space_group_name_H-M   'P 1'
#
loop_
_entity.id
_entity.type
_entity.pdbx_description
1 polymer ?
#
loop_
_entity_poly.entity_id
_entity_poly.type
_entity_poly.pdbx_seq_one_letter_code
_entity_poly.pdbx_strand_id
1 'polypeptide(L)'
;MADSSHLALVRDVVAVAHERQLSVTAAGLAYHAFNTLVPLVILALVGASLVDGLEPLVSTLETAAGLEGTVTDGGLEGMTGGSARTRAALLAVAVLLWSAVRLFQAINSAFTGVYGGRTDESYVATAATVTLVTALYTVLVTVTIAVGVALVTVVGVSLSVVVDGGWTTAGSTLLLAVLLLAVFFPMYYLFPQPDVSVGEVLPGTAFAAVSWTVLAVGFRFYVSASESVALFGIAGAVLLLLTWVYLGGLCLLLGAVLNAVRAGRVDPEEKWIPMETAWPVDRTD
;
A
#
# COMPACT_ATOMS: atom_id res chain seq x y z
N MET A 1 -30.11 -18.88 -11.61
CA MET A 1 -28.77 -19.29 -12.09
C MET A 1 -27.68 -18.24 -11.87
N ALA A 2 -27.96 -16.92 -11.92
CA ALA A 2 -26.93 -15.89 -11.65
C ALA A 2 -26.57 -15.72 -10.15
N ASP A 3 -27.52 -15.89 -9.23
CA ASP A 3 -27.25 -15.77 -7.78
C ASP A 3 -26.25 -16.82 -7.26
N SER A 4 -26.35 -18.05 -7.77
CA SER A 4 -25.43 -19.13 -7.39
C SER A 4 -23.99 -18.86 -7.86
N SER A 5 -23.78 -18.16 -8.98
CA SER A 5 -22.42 -17.85 -9.48
C SER A 5 -21.72 -16.75 -8.69
N HIS A 6 -22.46 -15.73 -8.23
CA HIS A 6 -21.87 -14.66 -7.42
C HIS A 6 -21.53 -15.15 -6.01
N LEU A 7 -22.40 -15.97 -5.42
CA LEU A 7 -22.14 -16.59 -4.12
C LEU A 7 -20.96 -17.57 -4.17
N ALA A 8 -20.84 -18.36 -5.24
CA ALA A 8 -19.67 -19.21 -5.46
C ALA A 8 -18.39 -18.38 -5.56
N LEU A 9 -18.39 -17.31 -6.37
CA LEU A 9 -17.22 -16.43 -6.49
C LEU A 9 -16.79 -15.82 -5.15
N VAL A 10 -17.73 -15.28 -4.37
CA VAL A 10 -17.40 -14.69 -3.05
C VAL A 10 -16.87 -15.76 -2.10
N ARG A 11 -17.50 -16.93 -2.06
CA ARG A 11 -17.04 -18.06 -1.25
C ARG A 11 -15.61 -18.47 -1.60
N ASP A 12 -15.33 -18.61 -2.90
CA ASP A 12 -14.03 -19.06 -3.39
C ASP A 12 -12.95 -17.99 -3.13
N VAL A 13 -13.28 -16.70 -3.28
CA VAL A 13 -12.39 -15.59 -2.89
C VAL A 13 -12.07 -15.61 -1.40
N VAL A 14 -13.08 -15.81 -0.54
CA VAL A 14 -12.87 -15.89 0.91
C VAL A 14 -12.03 -17.12 1.28
N ALA A 15 -12.25 -18.24 0.59
CA ALA A 15 -11.49 -19.48 0.79
C ALA A 15 -10.02 -19.31 0.46
N VAL A 16 -9.71 -18.83 -0.75
CA VAL A 16 -8.33 -18.57 -1.16
C VAL A 16 -7.69 -17.50 -0.28
N ALA A 17 -8.45 -16.47 0.15
CA ALA A 17 -7.92 -15.43 1.02
C ALA A 17 -7.48 -15.96 2.39
N HIS A 18 -8.23 -16.92 2.95
CA HIS A 18 -7.89 -17.55 4.21
C HIS A 18 -6.71 -18.51 4.07
N GLU A 19 -6.74 -19.37 3.04
CA GLU A 19 -5.69 -20.34 2.75
C GLU A 19 -4.33 -19.66 2.54
N ARG A 20 -4.31 -18.54 1.81
CA ARG A 20 -3.11 -17.72 1.58
C ARG A 20 -2.75 -16.79 2.73
N GLN A 21 -3.45 -16.88 3.87
CA GLN A 21 -3.23 -16.09 5.07
C GLN A 21 -3.11 -14.58 4.77
N LEU A 22 -3.99 -14.03 3.91
CA LEU A 22 -3.83 -12.66 3.42
C LEU A 22 -3.75 -11.61 4.53
N SER A 23 -4.38 -11.86 5.68
CA SER A 23 -4.25 -11.00 6.87
C SER A 23 -2.81 -10.91 7.37
N VAL A 24 -2.11 -12.04 7.51
CA VAL A 24 -0.70 -12.06 7.96
C VAL A 24 0.19 -11.38 6.92
N THR A 25 -0.03 -11.68 5.64
CA THR A 25 0.70 -11.06 4.54
C THR A 25 0.49 -9.54 4.49
N ALA A 26 -0.74 -9.06 4.64
CA ALA A 26 -1.08 -7.64 4.70
C ALA A 26 -0.44 -6.94 5.91
N ALA A 27 -0.33 -7.61 7.06
CA ALA A 27 0.39 -7.07 8.22
C ALA A 27 1.89 -6.90 7.93
N GLY A 28 2.50 -7.86 7.23
CA GLY A 28 3.89 -7.73 6.75
C GLY A 28 4.08 -6.58 5.76
N LEU A 29 3.14 -6.39 4.83
CA LEU A 29 3.14 -5.23 3.93
C LEU A 29 3.05 -3.91 4.70
N ALA A 30 2.17 -3.84 5.70
CA ALA A 30 2.01 -2.66 6.54
C ALA A 30 3.28 -2.31 7.32
N TYR A 31 3.97 -3.30 7.87
CA TYR A 31 5.26 -3.11 8.53
C TYR A 31 6.32 -2.53 7.57
N HIS A 32 6.48 -3.12 6.39
CA HIS A 32 7.46 -2.64 5.41
C HIS A 32 7.11 -1.25 4.87
N ALA A 33 5.83 -0.96 4.65
CA ALA A 33 5.37 0.37 4.22
C ALA A 33 5.55 1.41 5.32
N PHE A 34 5.29 1.08 6.58
CA PHE A 34 5.57 1.98 7.69
C PHE A 34 7.06 2.33 7.77
N ASN A 35 7.95 1.35 7.57
CA ASN A 35 9.40 1.58 7.55
C ASN A 35 9.86 2.49 6.39
N THR A 36 9.11 2.62 5.29
CA THR A 36 9.43 3.60 4.23
C THR A 36 8.96 5.01 4.59
N LEU A 37 7.89 5.15 5.37
CA LEU A 37 7.32 6.46 5.71
C LEU A 37 8.25 7.30 6.58
N VAL A 38 8.92 6.70 7.57
CA VAL A 38 9.82 7.44 8.48
C VAL A 38 10.94 8.19 7.73
N PRO A 39 11.79 7.54 6.91
CA PRO A 39 12.81 8.24 6.16
C PRO A 39 12.22 9.15 5.07
N LEU A 40 11.05 8.84 4.52
CA LEU A 40 10.37 9.70 3.56
C LEU A 40 9.95 11.04 4.19
N VAL A 41 9.40 11.03 5.40
CA VAL A 41 9.04 12.25 6.14
C VAL A 41 10.28 13.09 6.43
N ILE A 42 11.38 12.47 6.87
CA ILE A 42 12.66 13.19 7.08
C ILE A 42 13.12 13.87 5.78
N LEU A 43 13.09 13.15 4.66
CA LEU A 43 13.49 13.70 3.36
C LEU A 43 12.53 14.79 2.88
N ALA A 44 11.24 14.66 3.12
CA ALA A 44 10.25 15.68 2.81
C ALA A 44 10.51 16.97 3.61
N LEU A 45 10.78 16.86 4.91
CA LEU A 45 11.10 18.00 5.77
C LEU A 45 12.42 18.67 5.35
N VAL A 46 13.46 17.88 5.09
CA VAL A 46 14.74 18.40 4.56
C VAL A 46 14.52 19.07 3.21
N GLY A 47 13.80 18.45 2.28
CA GLY A 47 13.54 19.01 0.95
C GLY A 47 12.71 20.29 0.99
N ALA A 48 11.69 20.33 1.84
CA ALA A 48 10.86 21.51 2.01
C ALA A 48 11.61 22.66 2.70
N SER A 49 12.57 22.37 3.58
CA SER A 49 13.46 23.39 4.17
C SER A 49 14.41 24.06 3.16
N LEU A 50 14.57 23.49 1.96
CA LEU A 50 15.39 24.06 0.88
C LEU A 50 14.59 25.01 -0.02
N VAL A 51 13.27 25.09 0.17
CA VAL A 51 12.35 25.88 -0.66
C VAL A 51 11.60 26.82 0.26
N ASP A 52 11.97 28.10 0.24
CA ASP A 52 11.40 29.14 1.12
C ASP A 52 9.86 29.23 1.07
N GLY A 53 9.23 28.77 -0.02
CA GLY A 53 7.77 28.73 -0.18
C GLY A 53 7.04 27.58 0.53
N LEU A 54 7.74 26.61 1.14
CA LEU A 54 7.13 25.42 1.76
C LEU A 54 7.14 25.44 3.30
N GLU A 55 7.62 26.50 3.95
CA GLU A 55 7.60 26.64 5.43
C GLU A 55 6.24 26.38 6.10
N PRO A 56 5.08 26.84 5.56
CA PRO A 56 3.77 26.54 6.14
C PRO A 56 3.43 25.04 6.11
N LEU A 57 3.96 24.32 5.12
CA LEU A 57 3.72 22.90 4.93
C LEU A 57 4.64 22.06 5.85
N VAL A 58 5.86 22.54 6.09
CA VAL A 58 6.82 21.98 7.06
C VAL A 58 6.26 22.07 8.47
N SER A 59 5.81 23.26 8.90
CA SER A 59 5.23 23.45 10.24
C SER A 59 4.00 22.59 10.47
N THR A 60 3.11 22.46 9.48
CA THR A 60 1.95 21.57 9.55
C THR A 60 2.35 20.08 9.69
N LEU A 61 3.38 19.65 8.96
CA LEU A 61 3.91 18.29 9.05
C LEU A 61 4.59 18.01 10.39
N GLU A 62 5.33 18.98 10.95
CA GLU A 62 5.97 18.87 12.26
C GLU A 62 4.92 18.69 13.38
N THR A 63 3.87 19.52 13.37
CA THR A 63 2.74 19.38 14.30
C THR A 63 2.02 18.05 14.13
N ALA A 64 1.71 17.65 12.89
CA ALA A 64 1.01 16.39 12.62
C ALA A 64 1.83 15.14 12.99
N ALA A 65 3.15 15.19 12.83
CA ALA A 65 4.05 14.11 13.19
C ALA A 65 4.45 14.11 14.68
N GLY A 66 4.03 15.13 15.46
CA GLY A 66 4.47 15.32 16.83
C GLY A 66 5.97 15.56 16.96
N LEU A 67 6.58 16.15 15.92
CA LEU A 67 8.00 16.49 15.83
C LEU A 67 8.29 17.95 16.19
N GLU A 68 7.32 18.66 16.78
CA GLU A 68 7.44 20.06 17.19
C GLU A 68 8.73 20.30 17.99
N GLY A 69 9.53 21.27 17.54
CA GLY A 69 10.82 21.63 18.13
C GLY A 69 11.97 20.65 17.90
N THR A 70 11.73 19.43 17.39
CA THR A 70 12.79 18.45 17.10
C THR A 70 13.59 18.86 15.86
N VAL A 71 12.93 19.49 14.89
CA VAL A 71 13.55 19.99 13.65
C VAL A 71 13.93 21.46 13.81
N THR A 72 13.16 22.25 14.56
CA THR A 72 13.24 23.72 14.59
C THR A 72 13.97 24.32 15.80
N ASP A 73 13.88 23.74 17.01
CA ASP A 73 14.33 24.39 18.26
C ASP A 73 15.50 23.71 18.99
N GLY A 74 16.16 22.69 18.41
CA GLY A 74 17.37 22.13 19.03
C GLY A 74 17.97 20.87 18.41
N GLY A 75 17.16 20.06 17.71
CA GLY A 75 17.70 18.85 17.05
C GLY A 75 18.55 19.17 15.81
N LEU A 76 18.24 20.26 15.10
CA LEU A 76 19.08 20.78 14.02
C LEU A 76 20.15 21.78 14.47
N GLU A 77 20.03 22.39 15.66
CA GLU A 77 21.10 23.25 16.21
C GLU A 77 22.34 22.44 16.64
N GLY A 78 22.14 21.19 17.08
CA GLY A 78 23.21 20.18 17.20
C GLY A 78 23.78 19.71 15.85
N MET A 79 23.12 20.06 14.73
CA MET A 79 23.49 19.73 13.34
C MET A 79 23.90 20.98 12.54
N THR A 80 24.32 22.05 13.21
CA THR A 80 24.70 23.38 12.66
C THR A 80 25.82 23.40 11.62
N GLY A 81 26.46 22.27 11.33
CA GLY A 81 27.28 22.15 10.11
C GLY A 81 26.44 21.63 8.95
N GLY A 82 26.48 22.28 7.78
CA GLY A 82 25.85 21.76 6.55
C GLY A 82 26.15 20.27 6.30
N SER A 83 27.31 19.78 6.74
CA SER A 83 27.71 18.37 6.73
C SER A 83 26.86 17.42 7.59
N ALA A 84 26.27 17.86 8.71
CA ALA A 84 25.43 17.01 9.56
C ALA A 84 24.04 16.79 8.94
N ARG A 85 23.42 17.84 8.39
CA ARG A 85 22.17 17.75 7.64
C ARG A 85 22.31 16.87 6.40
N THR A 86 23.38 17.07 5.63
CA THR A 86 23.69 16.22 4.47
C THR A 86 23.89 14.76 4.86
N ARG A 87 24.60 14.47 5.96
CA ARG A 87 24.75 13.08 6.46
C ARG A 87 23.43 12.44 6.87
N ALA A 88 22.55 13.17 7.56
CA ALA A 88 21.23 12.67 7.93
C ALA A 88 20.35 12.41 6.70
N ALA A 89 20.37 13.31 5.71
CA ALA A 89 19.66 13.10 4.45
C ALA A 89 20.20 11.88 3.68
N LEU A 90 21.52 11.71 3.61
CA LEU A 90 22.13 10.54 2.96
C LEU A 90 21.77 9.23 3.68
N LEU A 91 21.76 9.22 5.01
CA LEU A 91 21.30 8.07 5.79
C LEU A 91 19.82 7.79 5.57
N ALA A 92 18.96 8.82 5.56
CA ALA A 92 17.54 8.67 5.27
C ALA A 92 17.29 8.13 3.87
N VAL A 93 18.03 8.59 2.85
CA VAL A 93 17.98 8.01 1.50
C VAL A 93 18.39 6.54 1.53
N ALA A 94 19.50 6.18 2.18
CA ALA A 94 19.95 4.79 2.24
C ALA A 94 18.91 3.87 2.91
N VAL A 95 18.32 4.31 4.03
CA VAL A 95 17.27 3.57 4.74
C VAL A 95 15.99 3.50 3.92
N LEU A 96 15.60 4.58 3.23
CA LEU A 96 14.43 4.59 2.35
C LEU A 96 14.61 3.61 1.19
N LEU A 97 15.76 3.62 0.51
CA LEU A 97 16.05 2.70 -0.59
C LEU A 97 15.99 1.25 -0.12
N TRP A 98 16.64 0.95 1.00
CA TRP A 98 16.60 -0.40 1.59
C TRP A 98 15.17 -0.83 1.94
N SER A 99 14.39 0.05 2.59
CA SER A 99 13.01 -0.23 2.98
C SER A 99 12.08 -0.37 1.76
N ALA A 100 12.29 0.44 0.71
CA ALA A 100 11.54 0.38 -0.53
C ALA A 100 11.79 -0.95 -1.26
N VAL A 101 13.03 -1.44 -1.31
CA VAL A 101 13.34 -2.78 -1.83
C VAL A 101 12.56 -3.85 -1.06
N ARG A 102 12.57 -3.78 0.28
CA ARG A 102 11.87 -4.76 1.14
C ARG A 102 10.36 -4.73 0.92
N LEU A 103 9.77 -3.53 0.84
CA LEU A 103 8.35 -3.38 0.57
C LEU A 103 7.99 -3.95 -0.81
N PHE A 104 8.77 -3.61 -1.84
CA PHE A 104 8.56 -4.13 -3.18
C PHE A 104 8.63 -5.66 -3.21
N GLN A 105 9.67 -6.25 -2.63
CA GLN A 105 9.81 -7.71 -2.52
C GLN A 105 8.60 -8.33 -1.82
N ALA A 106 8.17 -7.74 -0.70
CA ALA A 106 7.01 -8.23 0.04
C ALA A 106 5.73 -8.19 -0.81
N ILE A 107 5.50 -7.10 -1.55
CA ILE A 107 4.33 -7.01 -2.45
C ILE A 107 4.44 -8.01 -3.59
N ASN A 108 5.58 -8.09 -4.27
CA ASN A 108 5.79 -9.03 -5.37
C ASN A 108 5.60 -10.49 -4.93
N SER A 109 6.17 -10.87 -3.78
CA SER A 109 5.98 -12.18 -3.17
C SER A 109 4.53 -12.43 -2.78
N ALA A 110 3.81 -11.42 -2.27
CA ALA A 110 2.39 -11.54 -1.93
C ALA A 110 1.53 -11.77 -3.18
N PHE A 111 1.76 -11.02 -4.26
CA PHE A 111 1.06 -11.22 -5.53
C PHE A 111 1.40 -12.59 -6.13
N THR A 112 2.68 -12.95 -6.22
CA THR A 112 3.09 -14.27 -6.74
C THR A 112 2.47 -15.41 -5.93
N GLY A 113 2.45 -15.27 -4.59
CA GLY A 113 1.85 -16.26 -3.69
C GLY A 113 0.34 -16.39 -3.87
N VAL A 114 -0.37 -15.31 -4.21
CA VAL A 114 -1.79 -15.38 -4.57
C VAL A 114 -2.01 -16.23 -5.82
N TYR A 115 -1.20 -16.05 -6.86
CA TYR A 115 -1.35 -16.77 -8.14
C TYR A 115 -0.72 -18.17 -8.16
N GLY A 116 -0.27 -18.70 -7.02
CA GLY A 116 0.24 -20.07 -6.92
C GLY A 116 1.61 -20.31 -7.57
N GLY A 117 2.40 -19.27 -7.81
CA GLY A 117 3.75 -19.40 -8.35
C GLY A 117 4.62 -20.23 -7.42
N ARG A 118 5.14 -21.37 -7.90
CA ARG A 118 6.16 -22.16 -7.21
C ARG A 118 7.34 -21.26 -6.89
N THR A 119 7.60 -21.06 -5.61
CA THR A 119 8.84 -20.46 -5.11
C THR A 119 9.99 -21.43 -5.33
N ASP A 120 10.48 -21.55 -6.56
CA ASP A 120 11.68 -22.32 -6.90
C ASP A 120 12.50 -21.58 -7.96
N GLU A 121 12.86 -20.32 -7.72
CA GLU A 121 14.01 -19.76 -8.44
C GLU A 121 15.00 -19.14 -7.45
N SER A 122 16.00 -19.97 -7.14
CA SER A 122 17.27 -19.58 -6.54
C SER A 122 17.89 -18.44 -7.35
N TYR A 123 17.81 -17.21 -6.85
CA TYR A 123 18.50 -16.04 -7.42
C TYR A 123 20.01 -16.05 -7.14
N VAL A 124 20.69 -17.16 -7.45
CA VAL A 124 22.15 -17.24 -7.39
C VAL A 124 22.70 -18.03 -8.57
N ALA A 125 22.86 -17.35 -9.72
CA ALA A 125 23.91 -17.67 -10.69
C ALA A 125 24.10 -16.55 -11.73
N THR A 126 25.36 -16.15 -11.90
CA THR A 126 25.94 -15.35 -13.01
C THR A 126 25.95 -13.82 -12.82
N ALA A 127 27.14 -13.22 -12.98
CA ALA A 127 27.39 -11.78 -12.83
C ALA A 127 26.57 -10.88 -13.77
N ALA A 128 26.09 -11.41 -14.91
CA ALA A 128 25.15 -10.73 -15.81
C ALA A 128 23.74 -10.61 -15.18
N THR A 129 23.30 -11.64 -14.43
CA THR A 129 22.09 -11.62 -13.62
C THR A 129 22.21 -10.58 -12.51
N VAL A 130 23.38 -10.43 -11.87
CA VAL A 130 23.59 -9.42 -10.83
C VAL A 130 23.41 -8.00 -11.38
N THR A 131 23.97 -7.68 -12.54
CA THR A 131 23.79 -6.34 -13.15
C THR A 131 22.34 -6.08 -13.57
N LEU A 132 21.69 -7.07 -14.19
CA LEU A 132 20.28 -6.99 -14.60
C LEU A 132 19.35 -6.85 -13.39
N VAL A 133 19.57 -7.68 -12.37
CA VAL A 133 18.81 -7.67 -11.11
C VAL A 133 19.05 -6.38 -10.35
N THR A 134 20.29 -5.85 -10.32
CA THR A 134 20.60 -4.57 -9.65
C THR A 134 19.99 -3.38 -10.40
N ALA A 135 20.02 -3.37 -11.74
CA ALA A 135 19.36 -2.34 -12.54
C ALA A 135 17.84 -2.41 -12.39
N LEU A 136 17.28 -3.61 -12.41
CA LEU A 136 15.87 -3.88 -12.13
C LEU A 136 15.50 -3.41 -10.72
N TYR A 137 16.29 -3.74 -9.69
CA TYR A 137 16.10 -3.24 -8.32
C TYR A 137 16.11 -1.72 -8.25
N THR A 138 17.03 -1.06 -8.97
CA THR A 138 17.12 0.41 -8.97
C THR A 138 15.87 1.04 -9.59
N VAL A 139 15.41 0.50 -10.72
CA VAL A 139 14.15 0.93 -11.37
C VAL A 139 12.96 0.65 -10.46
N LEU A 140 12.88 -0.53 -9.86
CA LEU A 140 11.80 -0.95 -8.97
C LEU A 140 11.70 -0.09 -7.71
N VAL A 141 12.83 0.28 -7.12
CA VAL A 141 12.88 1.20 -5.98
C VAL A 141 12.45 2.60 -6.40
N THR A 142 12.91 3.08 -7.55
CA THR A 142 12.50 4.38 -8.09
C THR A 142 11.00 4.43 -8.32
N VAL A 143 10.44 3.37 -8.90
CA VAL A 143 8.98 3.22 -9.10
C VAL A 143 8.26 3.15 -7.76
N THR A 144 8.76 2.37 -6.79
CA THR A 144 8.13 2.24 -5.47
C THR A 144 8.10 3.56 -4.71
N ILE A 145 9.19 4.34 -4.76
CA ILE A 145 9.25 5.67 -4.16
C ILE A 145 8.31 6.63 -4.90
N ALA A 146 8.33 6.63 -6.24
CA ALA A 146 7.44 7.49 -7.04
C ALA A 146 5.96 7.18 -6.78
N VAL A 147 5.60 5.90 -6.68
CA VAL A 147 4.26 5.43 -6.31
C VAL A 147 3.91 5.85 -4.90
N GLY A 148 4.81 5.68 -3.93
CA GLY A 148 4.61 6.12 -2.54
C GLY A 148 4.38 7.63 -2.44
N VAL A 149 5.20 8.43 -3.11
CA VAL A 149 5.06 9.89 -3.16
C VAL A 149 3.75 10.29 -3.84
N ALA A 150 3.40 9.65 -4.96
CA ALA A 150 2.13 9.89 -5.63
C ALA A 150 0.96 9.55 -4.71
N LEU A 151 0.97 8.39 -4.04
CA LEU A 151 -0.08 8.00 -3.09
C LEU A 151 -0.23 9.01 -1.95
N VAL A 152 0.87 9.43 -1.31
CA VAL A 152 0.84 10.43 -0.24
C VAL A 152 0.29 11.76 -0.76
N THR A 153 0.73 12.20 -1.94
CA THR A 153 0.27 13.47 -2.54
C THR A 153 -1.22 13.43 -2.86
N VAL A 154 -1.68 12.34 -3.49
CA VAL A 154 -3.08 12.17 -3.89
C VAL A 154 -4.00 12.09 -2.68
N VAL A 155 -3.61 11.31 -1.66
CA VAL A 155 -4.36 11.21 -0.41
C VAL A 155 -4.35 12.56 0.32
N GLY A 156 -3.19 13.22 0.42
CA GLY A 156 -3.06 14.53 1.05
C GLY A 156 -3.95 15.58 0.40
N VAL A 157 -3.86 15.77 -0.92
CA VAL A 157 -4.70 16.71 -1.68
C VAL A 157 -6.19 16.38 -1.51
N SER A 158 -6.57 15.11 -1.53
CA SER A 158 -7.97 14.70 -1.34
C SER A 158 -8.52 15.02 0.05
N LEU A 159 -7.65 15.05 1.08
CA LEU A 159 -7.99 15.45 2.44
C LEU A 159 -8.05 16.99 2.58
N SER A 160 -7.11 17.73 1.97
CA SER A 160 -7.04 19.19 2.05
C SER A 160 -8.21 19.89 1.34
N VAL A 161 -8.61 19.40 0.17
CA VAL A 161 -9.70 19.98 -0.65
C VAL A 161 -11.08 19.94 0.05
N VAL A 162 -11.19 19.19 1.15
CA VAL A 162 -12.43 19.03 1.93
C VAL A 162 -12.60 20.12 2.98
N VAL A 163 -11.50 20.72 3.43
CA VAL A 163 -11.51 21.75 4.49
C VAL A 163 -12.16 23.05 3.97
N ASP A 164 -12.15 23.28 2.65
CA ASP A 164 -12.64 24.53 2.01
C ASP A 164 -14.03 24.45 1.32
N GLY A 165 -14.81 23.37 1.52
CA GLY A 165 -16.28 23.41 1.33
C GLY A 165 -16.93 22.64 0.17
N GLY A 166 -17.94 21.84 0.54
CA GLY A 166 -19.27 21.78 -0.06
C GLY A 166 -19.52 20.97 -1.34
N TRP A 167 -18.82 21.25 -2.43
CA TRP A 167 -19.08 20.65 -3.76
C TRP A 167 -17.93 19.78 -4.28
N THR A 168 -16.84 19.73 -3.53
CA THR A 168 -15.56 19.12 -3.91
C THR A 168 -15.39 17.67 -3.45
N THR A 169 -16.25 17.15 -2.57
CA THR A 169 -16.09 15.83 -1.94
C THR A 169 -16.33 14.67 -2.91
N ALA A 170 -17.37 14.71 -3.73
CA ALA A 170 -17.64 13.64 -4.70
C ALA A 170 -16.58 13.63 -5.83
N GLY A 171 -16.17 14.81 -6.29
CA GLY A 171 -15.11 14.95 -7.29
C GLY A 171 -13.75 14.48 -6.78
N SER A 172 -13.38 14.82 -5.53
CA SER A 172 -12.12 14.37 -4.93
C SER A 172 -12.11 12.87 -4.64
N THR A 173 -13.23 12.29 -4.23
CA THR A 173 -13.38 10.83 -4.04
C THR A 173 -13.27 10.09 -5.38
N LEU A 174 -13.91 10.58 -6.45
CA LEU A 174 -13.79 9.98 -7.77
C LEU A 174 -12.37 10.09 -8.31
N LEU A 175 -11.75 11.26 -8.16
CA LEU A 175 -10.35 11.49 -8.54
C LEU A 175 -9.41 10.53 -7.81
N LEU A 176 -9.60 10.34 -6.50
CA LEU A 176 -8.84 9.38 -5.71
C LEU A 176 -9.00 7.95 -6.26
N ALA A 177 -10.22 7.52 -6.57
CA ALA A 177 -10.46 6.19 -7.13
C ALA A 177 -9.76 5.99 -8.50
N VAL A 178 -9.81 7.00 -9.38
CA VAL A 178 -9.13 6.97 -10.69
C VAL A 178 -7.62 6.93 -10.53
N LEU A 179 -7.06 7.70 -9.60
CA LEU A 179 -5.62 7.71 -9.35
C LEU A 179 -5.14 6.41 -8.71
N LEU A 180 -5.90 5.85 -7.77
CA LEU A 180 -5.62 4.53 -7.20
C LEU A 180 -5.70 3.44 -8.25
N LEU A 181 -6.65 3.52 -9.18
CA LEU A 181 -6.73 2.61 -10.32
C LEU A 181 -5.44 2.68 -11.16
N ALA A 182 -4.99 3.90 -11.51
CA ALA A 182 -3.76 4.10 -12.28
C ALA A 182 -2.50 3.61 -11.55
N VAL A 183 -2.45 3.76 -10.22
CA VAL A 183 -1.33 3.31 -9.39
C VAL A 183 -1.34 1.79 -9.20
N PHE A 184 -2.50 1.16 -8.98
CA PHE A 184 -2.60 -0.28 -8.74
C PHE A 184 -2.51 -1.09 -10.02
N PHE A 185 -2.95 -0.56 -11.16
CA PHE A 185 -2.93 -1.26 -12.44
C PHE A 185 -1.57 -1.90 -12.80
N PRO A 186 -0.42 -1.18 -12.75
CA PRO A 186 0.87 -1.79 -13.07
C PRO A 186 1.25 -2.90 -12.09
N MET A 187 0.89 -2.80 -10.81
CA MET A 187 1.15 -3.87 -9.83
C MET A 187 0.40 -5.15 -10.20
N TYR A 188 -0.86 -4.98 -10.59
CA TYR A 188 -1.74 -6.07 -10.99
C TYR A 188 -1.37 -6.71 -12.32
N TYR A 189 -0.75 -5.95 -13.22
CA TYR A 189 -0.32 -6.44 -14.52
C TYR A 189 1.10 -7.03 -14.52
N LEU A 190 2.01 -6.49 -13.71
CA LEU A 190 3.44 -6.85 -13.74
C LEU A 190 3.86 -7.87 -12.67
N PHE A 191 3.18 -7.95 -11.53
CA PHE A 191 3.62 -8.81 -10.43
C PHE A 191 3.12 -10.26 -10.49
N PRO A 192 1.96 -10.58 -11.09
CA PRO A 192 1.62 -11.98 -11.33
C PRO A 192 2.69 -12.64 -12.22
N GLN A 193 3.22 -13.79 -11.78
CA GLN A 193 4.14 -14.58 -12.61
C GLN A 193 3.51 -15.18 -13.88
N PRO A 194 2.26 -15.70 -13.87
CA PRO A 194 1.68 -16.19 -15.11
C PRO A 194 1.24 -15.02 -15.98
N ASP A 195 1.43 -15.11 -17.30
CA ASP A 195 1.04 -14.05 -18.23
C ASP A 195 -0.43 -13.69 -18.07
N VAL A 196 -0.73 -12.47 -17.63
CA VAL A 196 -2.09 -11.95 -17.43
C VAL A 196 -2.42 -10.94 -18.52
N SER A 197 -3.64 -11.01 -19.03
CA SER A 197 -4.19 -10.03 -19.96
C SER A 197 -4.77 -8.82 -19.20
N VAL A 198 -4.84 -7.67 -19.89
CA VAL A 198 -5.43 -6.45 -19.33
C VAL A 198 -6.88 -6.68 -18.85
N GLY A 199 -7.66 -7.48 -19.57
CA GLY A 199 -9.04 -7.80 -19.20
C GLY A 199 -9.17 -8.66 -17.94
N GLU A 200 -8.17 -9.49 -17.64
CA GLU A 200 -8.14 -10.31 -16.41
C GLU A 200 -7.81 -9.47 -15.17
N VAL A 201 -6.98 -8.44 -15.32
CA VAL A 201 -6.49 -7.68 -14.15
C VAL A 201 -7.43 -6.55 -13.72
N LEU A 202 -8.15 -5.94 -14.66
CA LEU A 202 -8.99 -4.77 -14.41
C LEU A 202 -10.05 -4.94 -13.31
N PRO A 203 -10.80 -6.06 -13.20
CA PRO A 203 -11.83 -6.20 -12.17
C PRO A 203 -11.29 -6.07 -10.75
N GLY A 204 -10.18 -6.75 -10.46
CA GLY A 204 -9.50 -6.73 -9.16
C GLY A 204 -8.82 -5.39 -8.89
N THR A 205 -8.21 -4.77 -9.91
CA THR A 205 -7.64 -3.42 -9.75
C THR A 205 -8.73 -2.40 -9.39
N ALA A 206 -9.88 -2.46 -10.07
CA ALA A 206 -11.02 -1.59 -9.78
C ALA A 206 -11.59 -1.88 -8.38
N PHE A 207 -11.73 -3.15 -8.01
CA PHE A 207 -12.16 -3.54 -6.67
C PHE A 207 -11.23 -2.97 -5.58
N ALA A 208 -9.90 -3.10 -5.75
CA ALA A 208 -8.93 -2.58 -4.79
C ALA A 208 -8.98 -1.05 -4.70
N ALA A 209 -9.05 -0.36 -5.84
CA ALA A 209 -9.14 1.10 -5.88
C ALA A 209 -10.42 1.62 -5.18
N VAL A 210 -11.57 0.99 -5.46
CA VAL A 210 -12.85 1.34 -4.83
C VAL A 210 -12.83 1.04 -3.33
N SER A 211 -12.39 -0.17 -2.93
CA SER A 211 -12.37 -0.56 -1.52
C SER A 211 -11.41 0.31 -0.70
N TRP A 212 -10.26 0.67 -1.27
CA TRP A 212 -9.32 1.60 -0.65
C TRP A 212 -9.90 3.02 -0.57
N THR A 213 -10.66 3.46 -1.57
CA THR A 213 -11.37 4.75 -1.54
C THR A 213 -12.44 4.77 -0.44
N VAL A 214 -13.20 3.69 -0.29
CA VAL A 214 -14.18 3.51 0.80
C VAL A 214 -13.48 3.54 2.15
N LEU A 215 -12.36 2.83 2.27
CA LEU A 215 -11.51 2.88 3.45
C LEU A 215 -11.10 4.34 3.74
N ALA A 216 -10.75 5.14 2.73
CA ALA A 216 -10.30 6.54 2.90
C ALA A 216 -11.40 7.45 3.40
N VAL A 217 -12.62 7.27 2.89
CA VAL A 217 -13.79 7.95 3.41
C VAL A 217 -14.09 7.52 4.86
N GLY A 218 -13.98 6.23 5.17
CA GLY A 218 -14.17 5.71 6.53
C GLY A 218 -13.18 6.29 7.53
N PHE A 219 -11.91 6.41 7.16
CA PHE A 219 -10.88 6.99 8.01
C PHE A 219 -11.04 8.50 8.21
N ARG A 220 -11.48 9.21 7.17
CA ARG A 220 -11.89 10.62 7.31
C ARG A 220 -12.96 10.78 8.37
N PHE A 221 -14.00 9.93 8.34
CA PHE A 221 -15.04 9.95 9.36
C PHE A 221 -14.48 9.61 10.75
N TYR A 222 -13.65 8.58 10.86
CA TYR A 222 -13.02 8.20 12.12
C TYR A 222 -12.23 9.36 12.75
N VAL A 223 -11.34 10.00 11.99
CA VAL A 223 -10.52 11.12 12.48
C VAL A 223 -11.39 12.33 12.86
N SER A 224 -12.48 12.60 12.13
CA SER A 224 -13.40 13.70 12.47
C SER A 224 -14.21 13.47 13.74
N ALA A 225 -14.46 12.21 14.12
CA ALA A 225 -15.32 11.84 15.25
C ALA A 225 -14.53 11.43 16.50
N SER A 226 -13.23 11.14 16.37
CA SER A 226 -12.42 10.50 17.39
C SER A 226 -11.37 11.45 17.95
N GLU A 227 -11.45 11.72 19.26
CA GLU A 227 -10.36 12.38 20.00
C GLU A 227 -9.20 11.41 20.32
N SER A 228 -9.30 10.13 19.93
CA SER A 228 -8.36 9.07 20.34
C SER A 228 -6.91 9.34 19.92
N VAL A 229 -6.69 10.02 18.79
CA VAL A 229 -5.33 10.41 18.38
C VAL A 229 -4.74 11.43 19.35
N ALA A 230 -5.54 12.37 19.86
CA ALA A 230 -5.10 13.33 20.87
C ALA A 230 -4.84 12.67 22.24
N LEU A 231 -5.59 11.61 22.58
CA LEU A 231 -5.45 10.90 23.86
C LEU A 231 -4.17 10.05 23.96
N PHE A 232 -3.74 9.44 22.85
CA PHE A 232 -2.59 8.52 22.83
C PHE A 232 -1.34 9.11 22.13
N GLY A 233 -1.41 10.35 21.64
CA GLY A 233 -0.31 11.05 20.99
C GLY A 233 0.29 10.26 19.83
N ILE A 234 1.63 10.29 19.71
CA ILE A 234 2.36 9.63 18.61
C ILE A 234 2.12 8.12 18.55
N ALA A 235 1.93 7.45 19.69
CA ALA A 235 1.65 6.02 19.73
C ALA A 235 0.27 5.71 19.10
N GLY A 236 -0.74 6.54 19.39
CA GLY A 236 -2.05 6.47 18.75
C GLY A 236 -1.97 6.70 17.24
N ALA A 237 -1.22 7.71 16.81
CA ALA A 237 -1.00 8.02 15.40
C ALA A 237 -0.32 6.85 14.64
N VAL A 238 0.72 6.25 15.22
CA VAL A 238 1.43 5.10 14.64
C VAL A 238 0.51 3.89 14.53
N LEU A 239 -0.24 3.55 15.58
CA LEU A 239 -1.17 2.42 15.57
C LEU A 239 -2.29 2.61 14.53
N LEU A 240 -2.83 3.82 14.46
CA LEU A 240 -3.85 4.19 13.49
C LEU A 240 -3.32 4.08 12.06
N LEU A 241 -2.11 4.57 11.79
CA LEU A 241 -1.44 4.47 10.49
C LEU A 241 -1.14 3.02 10.11
N LEU A 242 -0.66 2.20 11.03
CA LEU A 242 -0.41 0.78 10.77
C LEU A 242 -1.70 0.04 10.43
N THR A 243 -2.79 0.33 11.15
CA THR A 243 -4.10 -0.27 10.88
C THR A 243 -4.64 0.18 9.53
N TRP A 244 -4.48 1.46 9.20
CA TRP A 244 -4.84 2.03 7.91
C TRP A 244 -4.13 1.32 6.75
N VAL A 245 -2.81 1.21 6.81
CA VAL A 245 -2.02 0.55 5.76
C VAL A 245 -2.29 -0.94 5.71
N TYR A 246 -2.52 -1.60 6.86
CA TYR A 246 -2.93 -3.00 6.94
C TYR A 246 -4.24 -3.27 6.20
N LEU A 247 -5.28 -2.48 6.47
CA LEU A 247 -6.57 -2.60 5.79
C LEU A 247 -6.45 -2.29 4.30
N GLY A 248 -5.59 -1.32 3.94
CA GLY A 248 -5.25 -1.04 2.55
C GLY A 248 -4.59 -2.24 1.85
N GLY A 249 -3.59 -2.85 2.50
CA GLY A 249 -2.93 -4.06 2.03
C GLY A 249 -3.91 -5.22 1.84
N LEU A 250 -4.88 -5.38 2.74
CA LEU A 250 -5.99 -6.33 2.57
C LEU A 250 -6.83 -6.03 1.33
N CYS A 251 -7.25 -4.78 1.12
CA CYS A 251 -8.01 -4.39 -0.07
C CYS A 251 -7.24 -4.73 -1.36
N LEU A 252 -5.93 -4.46 -1.36
CA LEU A 252 -5.04 -4.74 -2.47
C LEU A 252 -4.90 -6.25 -2.74
N LEU A 253 -4.72 -7.07 -1.71
CA LEU A 253 -4.55 -8.52 -1.88
C LEU A 253 -5.87 -9.22 -2.22
N LEU A 254 -7.00 -8.76 -1.67
CA LEU A 254 -8.32 -9.29 -2.01
C LEU A 254 -8.66 -9.05 -3.48
N GLY A 255 -8.30 -7.89 -4.05
CA GLY A 255 -8.46 -7.67 -5.49
C GLY A 255 -7.58 -8.59 -6.33
N ALA A 256 -6.37 -8.94 -5.87
CA ALA A 256 -5.52 -9.91 -6.55
C ALA A 256 -6.14 -11.32 -6.53
N VAL A 257 -6.68 -11.75 -5.38
CA VAL A 257 -7.40 -13.02 -5.25
C VAL A 257 -8.66 -13.03 -6.13
N LEU A 258 -9.41 -11.92 -6.16
CA LEU A 258 -10.58 -11.79 -7.03
C LEU A 258 -10.24 -12.06 -8.50
N ASN A 259 -9.12 -11.52 -8.99
CA ASN A 259 -8.66 -11.79 -10.36
C ASN A 259 -8.22 -13.24 -10.54
N ALA A 260 -7.45 -13.77 -9.60
CA ALA A 260 -6.93 -15.13 -9.67
C ALA A 260 -8.08 -16.18 -9.72
N VAL A 261 -9.10 -16.01 -8.88
CA VAL A 261 -10.30 -16.86 -8.85
C VAL A 261 -11.14 -16.65 -10.12
N ARG A 262 -11.39 -15.40 -10.53
CA ARG A 262 -12.18 -15.10 -11.74
C ARG A 262 -11.54 -15.66 -13.01
N ALA A 263 -10.21 -15.67 -13.07
CA ALA A 263 -9.45 -16.23 -14.19
C ALA A 263 -9.23 -17.76 -14.08
N GLY A 264 -9.76 -18.41 -13.03
CA GLY A 264 -9.60 -19.86 -12.81
C GLY A 264 -8.14 -20.28 -12.64
N ARG A 265 -7.29 -19.39 -12.11
CA ARG A 265 -5.86 -19.67 -11.90
C ARG A 265 -5.55 -20.25 -10.53
N VAL A 266 -6.53 -20.21 -9.63
CA VAL A 266 -6.43 -20.75 -8.28
C VAL A 266 -7.79 -21.37 -7.96
N ASP A 267 -7.75 -22.66 -7.60
CA ASP A 267 -8.91 -23.35 -7.03
C ASP A 267 -8.77 -23.37 -5.51
N PRO A 268 -9.84 -23.11 -4.75
CA PRO A 268 -9.81 -23.28 -3.30
C PRO A 268 -9.56 -24.76 -2.98
N GLU A 269 -8.65 -25.07 -2.06
CA GLU A 269 -8.51 -26.45 -1.58
C GLU A 269 -9.86 -26.95 -1.02
N GLU A 270 -10.38 -28.08 -1.53
CA GLU A 270 -11.69 -28.68 -1.13
C GLU A 270 -11.86 -28.83 0.39
N LYS A 271 -10.75 -28.89 1.14
CA LYS A 271 -10.71 -29.04 2.60
C LYS A 271 -11.21 -27.82 3.38
N TRP A 272 -11.29 -26.64 2.76
CA TRP A 272 -11.72 -25.41 3.43
C TRP A 272 -12.91 -24.77 2.69
N ILE A 273 -13.91 -25.55 2.31
CA ILE A 273 -15.22 -24.98 1.99
C ILE A 273 -16.03 -24.97 3.29
N PRO A 274 -16.24 -23.80 3.95
CA PRO A 274 -17.21 -23.74 5.03
C PRO A 274 -18.57 -24.03 4.39
N MET A 275 -19.17 -25.17 4.73
CA MET A 275 -20.52 -25.63 4.33
C MET A 275 -20.65 -26.62 3.15
N GLU A 276 -19.89 -27.71 3.11
CA GLU A 276 -20.38 -28.92 2.40
C GLU A 276 -21.64 -29.52 3.06
N THR A 277 -21.88 -29.25 4.35
CA THR A 277 -23.00 -29.84 5.10
C THR A 277 -24.32 -29.06 5.01
N ALA A 278 -24.32 -27.80 4.55
CA ALA A 278 -25.52 -26.96 4.57
C ALA A 278 -26.19 -26.76 3.20
N TRP A 279 -25.48 -26.98 2.09
CA TRP A 279 -26.04 -26.79 0.75
C TRP A 279 -25.41 -27.74 -0.28
N PRO A 280 -26.05 -28.90 -0.55
CA PRO A 280 -25.59 -29.80 -1.61
C PRO A 280 -25.81 -29.14 -2.96
N VAL A 281 -24.73 -28.81 -3.67
CA VAL A 281 -24.80 -28.47 -5.09
C VAL A 281 -24.71 -29.79 -5.84
N ASP A 282 -25.84 -30.26 -6.36
CA ASP A 282 -25.89 -31.44 -7.20
C ASP A 282 -25.19 -31.14 -8.52
N ARG A 283 -23.95 -31.65 -8.69
CA ARG A 283 -23.26 -31.66 -9.97
C ARG A 283 -23.72 -32.92 -10.69
N THR A 284 -24.77 -32.81 -11.49
CA THR A 284 -25.10 -33.85 -12.46
C THR A 284 -24.13 -33.72 -13.64
N ASP A 285 -23.37 -34.79 -13.85
CA ASP A 285 -22.45 -35.02 -14.98
C ASP A 285 -23.12 -34.88 -16.36
#